data_AF-A0A1F6RZY9-F1
#
_entry.id   AF-A0A1F6RZY9-F1
#
_cell.length_a   1.000
_cell.length_b   1.000
_cell.length_c   1.000
_cell.angle_alpha   90.00
_cell.angle_beta   90.00
_cell.angle_gamma   90.00
#
_symmetry.space_group_name_H-M   'P 1'
#
loop_
_entity.id
_entity.type
_entity.pdbx_description
1 polymer ?
#
loop_
_entity_poly.entity_id
_entity_poly.type
_entity_poly.pdbx_seq_one_letter_code
_entity_poly.pdbx_strand_id
1 'polypeptide(L)'
;MEYAPVNQFTGLALFARIEVLTIENKNMPGKVKYNQLTEFEKKKYLGEFYTMVSLLKNRDEVKNFFKDLLTLSEVVMISRRIQIARMLLEGESYEEIKKKLKVGSTNISQVEKWLNNGFGGYREIIKRYKAKDEKRETKNFEKLTPYSAEWVRKKYPLHFLLVNLLKKD
;
A
#
# COMPACT_ATOMS: atom_id res chain seq x y z
N MET A 1 -43.93 22.96 -44.32
CA MET A 1 -43.58 23.01 -42.89
C MET A 1 -42.47 22.02 -42.67
N GLU A 2 -41.31 22.59 -42.39
CA GLU A 2 -39.99 21.99 -42.29
C GLU A 2 -39.86 21.27 -40.94
N TYR A 3 -39.48 20.00 -40.95
CA TYR A 3 -39.03 19.32 -39.73
C TYR A 3 -37.69 18.66 -40.02
N ALA A 4 -36.64 19.25 -39.45
CA ALA A 4 -35.27 18.75 -39.49
C ALA A 4 -35.14 17.46 -38.63
N PRO A 5 -34.33 16.48 -39.05
CA PRO A 5 -34.09 15.28 -38.26
C PRO A 5 -33.17 15.55 -37.07
N VAL A 6 -33.57 15.00 -35.93
CA VAL A 6 -32.86 14.98 -34.65
C VAL A 6 -31.47 14.34 -34.82
N ASN A 7 -30.44 15.08 -34.42
CA ASN A 7 -29.02 14.70 -34.40
C ASN A 7 -28.76 13.27 -33.88
N GLN A 8 -28.22 12.40 -34.74
CA GLN A 8 -27.67 11.08 -34.41
C GLN A 8 -26.20 11.11 -33.91
N PHE A 9 -25.67 12.27 -33.51
CA PHE A 9 -24.24 12.45 -33.24
C PHE A 9 -23.82 12.39 -31.75
N THR A 10 -24.38 11.46 -30.96
CA THR A 10 -23.93 11.26 -29.55
C THR A 10 -23.27 9.91 -29.28
N GLY A 11 -23.32 8.96 -30.23
CA GLY A 11 -22.72 7.63 -30.08
C GLY A 11 -21.21 7.56 -30.30
N LEU A 12 -20.68 8.19 -31.37
CA LEU A 12 -19.27 8.02 -31.75
C LEU A 12 -18.27 8.66 -30.76
N ALA A 13 -18.64 9.77 -30.11
CA ALA A 13 -17.73 10.47 -29.19
C ALA A 13 -17.47 9.69 -27.89
N LEU A 14 -18.44 8.89 -27.42
CA LEU A 14 -18.27 8.06 -26.24
C LEU A 14 -17.46 6.79 -26.54
N PHE A 15 -17.63 6.22 -27.75
CA PHE A 15 -16.84 5.08 -28.21
C PHE A 15 -15.36 5.43 -28.42
N ALA A 16 -15.05 6.59 -29.03
CA ALA A 16 -13.67 7.05 -29.16
C ALA A 16 -12.99 7.30 -27.80
N ARG A 17 -13.76 7.74 -26.78
CA ARG A 17 -13.25 7.96 -25.43
C ARG A 17 -12.96 6.65 -24.68
N ILE A 18 -13.66 5.56 -25.01
CA ILE A 18 -13.39 4.21 -24.49
C ILE A 18 -12.18 3.58 -25.21
N GLU A 19 -12.03 3.81 -26.52
CA GLU A 19 -10.86 3.32 -27.28
C GLU A 19 -9.55 3.97 -26.82
N VAL A 20 -9.53 5.29 -26.60
CA VAL A 20 -8.32 5.99 -26.10
C VAL A 20 -7.88 5.50 -24.72
N LEU A 21 -8.82 5.08 -23.86
CA LEU A 21 -8.50 4.53 -22.53
C LEU A 21 -8.04 3.06 -22.56
N THR A 22 -8.20 2.37 -23.68
CA THR A 22 -7.78 0.97 -23.84
C THR A 22 -6.39 0.84 -24.47
N ILE A 23 -5.85 1.91 -25.06
CA ILE A 23 -4.60 1.91 -25.84
C ILE A 23 -3.32 2.11 -24.99
N GLU A 24 -3.43 2.41 -23.69
CA GLU A 24 -2.24 2.43 -22.80
C GLU A 24 -1.89 1.05 -22.18
N ASN A 25 -2.40 -0.06 -22.72
CA ASN A 25 -1.75 -1.37 -22.55
C ASN A 25 -0.57 -1.48 -23.53
N LYS A 26 0.39 -0.57 -23.41
CA LYS A 26 1.65 -0.63 -24.14
C LYS A 26 2.44 -1.81 -23.57
N ASN A 27 2.38 -2.91 -24.32
CA ASN A 27 3.15 -4.13 -24.17
C ASN A 27 4.52 -3.90 -23.50
N MET A 28 4.70 -4.47 -22.31
CA MET A 28 6.00 -4.63 -21.69
C MET A 28 6.86 -5.52 -22.60
N PRO A 29 8.08 -5.10 -23.00
CA PRO A 29 8.98 -5.97 -23.75
C PRO A 29 9.33 -7.18 -22.89
N GLY A 30 8.86 -8.36 -23.32
CA GLY A 30 9.24 -9.68 -22.79
C GLY A 30 8.70 -9.99 -21.40
N LYS A 31 7.59 -10.74 -21.32
CA LYS A 31 7.33 -11.54 -20.11
C LYS A 31 8.51 -12.50 -19.93
N VAL A 32 9.42 -12.22 -19.00
CA VAL A 32 10.50 -13.15 -18.65
C VAL A 32 9.82 -14.47 -18.26
N LYS A 33 9.97 -15.49 -19.10
CA LYS A 33 9.37 -16.78 -18.81
C LYS A 33 10.20 -17.39 -17.69
N TYR A 34 9.65 -17.42 -16.48
CA TYR A 34 10.29 -18.02 -15.30
C TYR A 34 10.90 -19.41 -15.58
N ASN A 35 10.30 -20.14 -16.52
CA ASN A 35 10.68 -21.49 -16.93
C ASN A 35 11.92 -21.56 -17.84
N GLN A 36 12.46 -20.42 -18.29
CA GLN A 36 13.65 -20.37 -19.17
C GLN A 36 14.97 -20.13 -18.41
N LEU A 37 14.90 -19.85 -17.11
CA LEU A 37 16.08 -19.54 -16.29
C LEU A 37 16.59 -20.80 -15.58
N THR A 38 17.91 -20.89 -15.44
CA THR A 38 18.52 -21.93 -14.60
C THR A 38 18.25 -21.65 -13.12
N GLU A 39 18.26 -22.70 -12.28
CA GLU A 39 18.06 -22.53 -10.82
C GLU A 39 19.14 -21.65 -10.18
N PHE A 40 20.35 -21.67 -10.73
CA PHE A 40 21.45 -20.81 -10.28
C PHE A 40 21.16 -19.33 -10.54
N GLU A 41 20.74 -18.98 -11.76
CA GLU A 41 20.40 -17.60 -12.12
C GLU A 41 19.22 -17.08 -11.29
N LYS A 42 18.19 -17.90 -11.09
CA LYS A 42 17.05 -17.55 -10.22
C LYS A 42 17.50 -17.20 -8.82
N LYS A 43 18.32 -18.05 -8.20
CA LYS A 43 18.84 -17.82 -6.84
C LYS A 43 19.68 -16.56 -6.79
N LYS A 44 20.51 -16.32 -7.80
CA LYS A 44 21.36 -15.12 -7.90
C LYS A 44 20.49 -13.85 -7.97
N TYR A 45 19.57 -13.76 -8.92
CA TYR A 45 18.74 -12.57 -9.11
C TYR A 45 17.83 -12.29 -7.91
N LEU A 46 17.24 -13.34 -7.31
CA LEU A 46 16.43 -13.19 -6.11
C LEU A 46 17.26 -12.76 -4.89
N GLY A 47 18.47 -13.31 -4.74
CA GLY A 47 19.38 -12.93 -3.66
C GLY A 47 19.82 -11.47 -3.76
N GLU A 48 20.18 -11.02 -4.96
CA GLU A 48 20.53 -9.61 -5.23
C GLU A 48 19.34 -8.70 -4.94
N PHE A 49 18.14 -9.05 -5.38
CA PHE A 49 16.92 -8.29 -5.11
C PHE A 49 16.64 -8.16 -3.61
N TYR A 50 16.69 -9.25 -2.84
CA TYR A 50 16.48 -9.19 -1.39
C TYR A 50 17.54 -8.34 -0.68
N THR A 51 18.79 -8.41 -1.14
CA THR A 51 19.87 -7.59 -0.61
C THR A 51 19.61 -6.11 -0.86
N MET A 52 19.24 -5.73 -2.10
CA MET A 52 18.92 -4.34 -2.45
C MET A 52 17.74 -3.80 -1.63
N VAL A 53 16.65 -4.56 -1.50
CA VAL A 53 15.48 -4.15 -0.71
C VAL A 53 15.83 -3.97 0.78
N SER A 54 16.78 -4.75 1.31
CA SER A 54 17.20 -4.66 2.71
C SER A 54 17.99 -3.39 3.04
N LEU A 55 18.57 -2.73 2.04
CA LEU A 55 19.35 -1.50 2.20
C LEU A 55 18.48 -0.25 2.34
N LEU A 56 17.18 -0.33 2.03
CA LEU A 56 16.24 0.79 2.10
C LEU A 56 15.94 1.15 3.55
N LYS A 57 16.22 2.40 3.96
CA LYS A 57 16.09 2.86 5.35
C LYS A 57 14.83 3.68 5.58
N ASN A 58 14.48 4.51 4.61
CA ASN A 58 13.45 5.53 4.78
C ASN A 58 12.25 5.29 3.87
N ARG A 59 11.07 5.79 4.27
CA ARG A 59 9.84 5.62 3.48
C ARG A 59 9.94 6.25 2.09
N ASP A 60 10.67 7.36 1.95
CA ASP A 60 10.84 8.04 0.68
C ASP A 60 11.77 7.27 -0.27
N GLU A 61 12.85 6.65 0.25
CA GLU A 61 13.71 5.74 -0.52
C GLU A 61 12.91 4.55 -1.04
N VAL A 62 12.12 3.90 -0.17
CA VAL A 62 11.22 2.81 -0.55
C VAL A 62 10.25 3.26 -1.65
N LYS A 63 9.62 4.42 -1.48
CA LYS A 63 8.66 4.96 -2.44
C LYS A 63 9.29 5.20 -3.81
N ASN A 64 10.48 5.80 -3.87
CA ASN A 64 11.16 6.09 -5.12
C ASN A 64 11.61 4.79 -5.80
N PHE A 65 12.25 3.88 -5.06
CA PHE A 65 12.68 2.58 -5.57
C PHE A 65 11.54 1.78 -6.21
N PHE A 66 10.40 1.64 -5.52
CA PHE A 66 9.27 0.88 -6.06
C PHE A 66 8.51 1.58 -7.18
N LYS A 67 8.60 2.91 -7.29
CA LYS A 67 8.03 3.65 -8.43
C LYS A 67 8.83 3.46 -9.71
N ASP A 68 10.14 3.33 -9.58
CA ASP A 68 11.03 3.09 -10.73
C ASP A 68 11.00 1.60 -11.14
N LEU A 69 10.81 0.69 -10.17
CA LEU A 69 10.79 -0.76 -10.41
C LEU A 69 9.45 -1.26 -10.97
N LEU A 70 8.32 -0.71 -10.50
CA LEU A 70 6.99 -1.24 -10.77
C LEU A 70 6.11 -0.22 -11.48
N THR A 71 5.22 -0.73 -12.33
CA THR A 71 4.14 0.06 -12.89
C THR A 71 3.10 0.41 -11.82
N LEU A 72 2.32 1.48 -12.05
CA LEU A 72 1.25 1.87 -11.14
C LEU A 72 0.24 0.73 -10.89
N SER A 73 -0.09 -0.04 -11.92
CA SER A 73 -1.00 -1.19 -11.84
C SER A 73 -0.46 -2.29 -10.92
N GLU A 74 0.84 -2.58 -10.99
CA GLU A 74 1.49 -3.58 -10.12
C GLU A 74 1.56 -3.11 -8.67
N VAL A 75 1.90 -1.83 -8.44
CA VAL A 75 1.88 -1.23 -7.10
C VAL A 75 0.50 -1.35 -6.46
N VAL A 76 -0.57 -1.03 -7.21
CA VAL A 76 -1.96 -1.17 -6.73
C VAL A 76 -2.30 -2.64 -6.47
N MET A 77 -1.88 -3.55 -7.35
CA MET A 77 -2.11 -4.99 -7.18
C MET A 77 -1.47 -5.53 -5.90
N ILE A 78 -0.19 -5.22 -5.66
CA ILE A 78 0.54 -5.64 -4.46
C ILE A 78 -0.08 -5.00 -3.22
N SER A 79 -0.43 -3.71 -3.30
CA SER A 79 -1.10 -3.00 -2.20
C SER A 79 -2.42 -3.68 -1.83
N ARG A 80 -3.26 -4.03 -2.82
CA ARG A 80 -4.52 -4.76 -2.58
C ARG A 80 -4.29 -6.11 -1.91
N ARG A 81 -3.26 -6.87 -2.33
CA ARG A 81 -2.92 -8.16 -1.68
C ARG A 81 -2.58 -7.98 -0.21
N ILE A 82 -1.79 -6.96 0.14
CA ILE A 82 -1.45 -6.64 1.54
C ILE A 82 -2.71 -6.25 2.32
N GLN A 83 -3.60 -5.45 1.72
CA GLN A 83 -4.86 -5.06 2.37
C GLN A 83 -5.79 -6.25 2.61
N ILE A 84 -5.94 -7.15 1.64
CA ILE A 84 -6.69 -8.41 1.80
C ILE A 84 -6.10 -9.21 2.96
N ALA A 85 -4.78 -9.44 2.99
CA ALA A 85 -4.13 -10.19 4.05
C ALA A 85 -4.37 -9.57 5.43
N ARG A 86 -4.35 -8.24 5.53
CA ARG A 86 -4.65 -7.52 6.78
C ARG A 86 -6.09 -7.75 7.23
N MET A 87 -7.05 -7.57 6.34
CA MET A 87 -8.48 -7.72 6.64
C MET A 87 -8.83 -9.17 7.02
N LEU A 88 -8.21 -10.16 6.35
CA LEU A 88 -8.34 -11.56 6.73
C LEU A 88 -7.80 -11.84 8.14
N LEU A 89 -6.66 -11.25 8.51
CA LEU A 89 -6.12 -11.36 9.87
C LEU A 89 -6.96 -10.61 10.93
N GLU A 90 -7.79 -9.67 10.49
CA GLU A 90 -8.76 -8.94 11.33
C GLU A 90 -10.09 -9.69 11.49
N GLY A 91 -10.26 -10.83 10.82
CA GLY A 91 -11.48 -11.61 10.85
C GLY A 91 -12.60 -11.05 9.96
N GLU A 92 -12.29 -10.15 9.02
CA GLU A 92 -13.27 -9.66 8.07
C GLU A 92 -13.75 -10.77 7.12
N SER A 93 -15.04 -10.74 6.78
CA SER A 93 -15.64 -11.69 5.86
C SER A 93 -15.25 -11.42 4.40
N TYR A 94 -15.37 -12.45 3.57
CA TYR A 94 -15.07 -12.37 2.14
C TYR A 94 -15.89 -11.29 1.41
N GLU A 95 -17.18 -11.13 1.78
CA GLU A 95 -18.05 -10.14 1.15
C GLU A 95 -17.67 -8.70 1.54
N GLU A 96 -17.24 -8.47 2.78
CA GLU A 96 -16.74 -7.16 3.23
C GLU A 96 -15.46 -6.79 2.49
N ILE A 97 -14.52 -7.73 2.36
CA ILE A 97 -13.26 -7.54 1.62
C ILE A 97 -13.55 -7.21 0.16
N LYS A 98 -14.46 -7.96 -0.48
CA LYS A 98 -14.88 -7.74 -1.86
C LYS A 98 -15.49 -6.35 -2.05
N LYS A 99 -16.38 -5.92 -1.14
CA LYS A 99 -17.03 -4.61 -1.20
C LYS A 99 -16.04 -3.46 -0.97
N LYS A 100 -15.16 -3.56 0.03
CA LYS A 100 -14.19 -2.52 0.38
C LYS A 100 -13.09 -2.37 -0.66
N LEU A 101 -12.51 -3.47 -1.14
CA LEU A 101 -11.34 -3.44 -2.03
C LEU A 101 -11.68 -3.57 -3.51
N LYS A 102 -12.94 -3.85 -3.87
CA LYS A 102 -13.40 -4.10 -5.24
C LYS A 102 -12.57 -5.18 -5.93
N VAL A 103 -12.38 -6.30 -5.25
CA VAL A 103 -11.60 -7.46 -5.72
C VAL A 103 -12.48 -8.70 -5.84
N GLY A 104 -12.18 -9.58 -6.80
CA GLY A 104 -12.89 -10.86 -6.94
C GLY A 104 -12.51 -11.87 -5.85
N SER A 105 -13.41 -12.82 -5.57
CA SER A 105 -13.22 -13.87 -4.56
C SER A 105 -11.99 -14.75 -4.82
N THR A 106 -11.60 -14.94 -6.09
CA THR A 106 -10.38 -15.67 -6.47
C THR A 106 -9.12 -15.02 -5.91
N ASN A 107 -9.05 -13.68 -5.93
CA ASN A 107 -7.89 -12.96 -5.39
C ASN A 107 -7.82 -13.09 -3.87
N ILE A 108 -8.98 -13.07 -3.20
CA ILE A 108 -9.06 -13.26 -1.74
C ILE A 108 -8.60 -14.66 -1.38
N SER A 109 -9.11 -15.69 -2.06
CA SER A 109 -8.73 -17.08 -1.83
C SER A 109 -7.24 -17.34 -2.08
N GLN A 110 -6.64 -16.73 -3.11
CA GLN A 110 -5.20 -16.83 -3.35
C GLN A 110 -4.38 -16.22 -2.20
N VAL A 111 -4.77 -15.04 -1.72
CA VAL A 111 -4.07 -14.39 -0.60
C VAL A 111 -4.24 -15.19 0.69
N GLU A 112 -5.42 -15.73 0.96
CA GLU A 112 -5.65 -16.61 2.11
C GLU A 112 -4.75 -17.86 2.06
N LYS A 113 -4.62 -18.49 0.88
CA LYS A 113 -3.68 -19.62 0.69
C LYS A 113 -2.25 -19.21 1.01
N TRP A 114 -1.78 -18.04 0.57
CA TRP A 114 -0.43 -17.56 0.90
C TRP A 114 -0.27 -17.21 2.38
N LEU A 115 -1.34 -16.74 3.03
CA LEU A 115 -1.34 -16.39 4.44
C LEU A 115 -1.25 -17.64 5.34
N ASN A 116 -1.86 -18.74 4.91
CA ASN A 116 -1.91 -20.00 5.67
C ASN A 116 -0.78 -20.97 5.31
N ASN A 117 -0.40 -21.03 4.03
CA ASN A 117 0.57 -22.01 3.52
C ASN A 117 1.91 -21.38 3.09
N GLY A 118 2.07 -20.07 3.28
CA GLY A 118 3.31 -19.36 2.93
C GLY A 118 4.35 -19.35 4.05
N PHE A 119 5.42 -18.58 3.83
CA PHE A 119 6.56 -18.45 4.75
C PHE A 119 6.31 -17.52 5.96
N GLY A 120 5.06 -17.16 6.25
CA GLY A 120 4.70 -16.34 7.42
C GLY A 120 5.01 -14.84 7.34
N GLY A 121 5.68 -14.36 6.28
CA GLY A 121 6.11 -12.96 6.15
C GLY A 121 4.98 -11.93 6.26
N TYR A 122 3.78 -12.25 5.73
CA TYR A 122 2.60 -11.38 5.86
C TYR A 122 2.20 -11.14 7.32
N ARG A 123 2.11 -12.22 8.12
CA ARG A 123 1.68 -12.12 9.52
C ARG A 123 2.64 -11.25 10.32
N GLU A 124 3.94 -11.47 10.13
CA GLU A 124 4.98 -10.75 10.86
C GLU A 124 4.98 -9.26 10.53
N ILE A 125 4.95 -8.89 9.23
CA ILE A 125 4.99 -7.47 8.86
C ILE A 125 3.70 -6.73 9.23
N ILE A 126 2.54 -7.38 9.12
CA ILE A 126 1.25 -6.79 9.49
C ILE A 126 1.19 -6.59 11.00
N LYS A 127 1.66 -7.55 11.81
CA LYS A 127 1.76 -7.41 13.26
C LYS A 127 2.67 -6.23 13.65
N ARG A 128 3.85 -6.12 13.05
CA ARG A 128 4.77 -4.97 13.28
C ARG A 128 4.15 -3.65 12.87
N TYR A 129 3.39 -3.62 11.78
CA TYR A 129 2.68 -2.43 11.33
C TYR A 129 1.64 -1.98 12.35
N LYS A 130 0.77 -2.89 12.83
CA LYS A 130 -0.24 -2.58 13.87
C LYS A 130 0.39 -2.04 15.14
N ALA A 131 1.43 -2.70 15.65
CA ALA A 131 2.13 -2.24 16.85
C ALA A 131 2.76 -0.84 16.71
N LYS A 132 3.17 -0.45 15.49
CA LYS A 132 3.64 0.92 15.21
C LYS A 132 2.50 1.92 15.13
N ASP A 133 1.34 1.50 14.62
CA ASP A 133 0.16 2.34 14.46
C ASP A 133 -0.47 2.67 15.82
N GLU A 134 -0.67 1.65 16.68
CA GLU A 134 -1.13 1.81 18.06
C GLU A 134 -0.24 2.79 18.84
N LYS A 135 1.09 2.64 18.74
CA LYS A 135 2.04 3.57 19.38
C LYS A 135 1.93 5.01 18.86
N ARG A 136 1.53 5.21 17.61
CA ARG A 136 1.28 6.55 17.06
C ARG A 136 -0.01 7.12 17.61
N GLU A 137 -1.06 6.31 17.69
CA GLU A 137 -2.35 6.70 18.27
C GLU A 137 -2.23 7.07 19.75
N THR A 138 -1.55 6.26 20.58
CA THR A 138 -1.34 6.58 22.00
C THR A 138 -0.59 7.91 22.17
N LYS A 139 0.49 8.12 21.40
CA LYS A 139 1.25 9.38 21.43
C LYS A 139 0.41 10.58 20.97
N ASN A 140 -0.46 10.40 19.99
CA ASN A 140 -1.34 11.46 19.53
C ASN A 140 -2.45 11.76 20.56
N PHE A 141 -3.01 10.73 21.21
CA PHE A 141 -3.99 10.89 22.27
C PHE A 141 -3.41 11.59 23.51
N GLU A 142 -2.20 11.21 23.93
CA GLU A 142 -1.45 11.91 24.98
C GLU A 142 -1.21 13.39 24.63
N LYS A 143 -1.03 13.74 23.35
CA LYS A 143 -0.94 15.14 22.90
C LYS A 143 -2.26 15.91 22.96
N LEU A 144 -3.37 15.23 22.69
CA LEU A 144 -4.70 15.82 22.53
C LEU A 144 -5.45 15.99 23.87
N THR A 145 -5.13 15.18 24.88
CA THR A 145 -5.79 15.24 26.19
C THR A 145 -5.45 16.53 26.96
N PRO A 146 -6.46 17.26 27.46
CA PRO A 146 -6.22 18.38 28.37
C PRO A 146 -5.46 17.91 29.62
N TYR A 147 -4.52 18.72 30.11
CA TYR A 147 -3.68 18.44 31.29
C TYR A 147 -2.63 17.31 31.14
N SER A 148 -2.37 16.79 29.94
CA SER A 148 -1.24 15.88 29.73
C SER A 148 0.12 16.57 29.90
N ALA A 149 1.18 15.81 30.19
CA ALA A 149 2.52 16.37 30.36
C ALA A 149 3.00 17.16 29.11
N GLU A 150 2.63 16.72 27.91
CA GLU A 150 2.94 17.44 26.67
C GLU A 150 2.05 18.67 26.48
N TRP A 151 0.77 18.61 26.84
CA TRP A 151 -0.14 19.75 26.82
C TRP A 151 0.29 20.86 27.78
N VAL A 152 0.67 20.50 29.02
CA VAL A 152 1.16 21.43 30.04
C VAL A 152 2.50 22.05 29.61
N ARG A 153 3.42 21.26 29.03
CA ARG A 153 4.67 21.79 28.44
C ARG A 153 4.42 22.83 27.36
N LYS A 154 3.43 22.61 26.49
CA LYS A 154 3.11 23.52 25.39
C LYS A 154 2.40 24.79 25.87
N LYS A 155 1.51 24.68 26.86
CA LYS A 155 0.72 25.81 27.37
C LYS A 155 1.47 26.66 28.40
N TYR A 156 2.32 26.05 29.23
CA TYR A 156 3.07 26.72 30.30
C TYR A 156 4.57 26.37 30.24
N PRO A 157 5.29 26.82 29.21
CA PRO A 157 6.71 26.47 29.03
C PRO A 157 7.61 26.97 30.18
N LEU A 158 7.29 28.12 30.79
CA LEU A 158 8.05 28.69 31.92
C LEU A 158 8.01 27.83 33.19
N HIS A 159 6.93 27.09 33.42
CA HIS A 159 6.83 26.16 34.56
C HIS A 159 7.95 25.10 34.50
N PHE A 160 8.34 24.68 33.30
CA PHE A 160 9.40 23.71 33.10
C PHE A 160 10.78 24.33 32.98
N LEU A 161 10.91 25.66 32.98
CA LEU A 161 12.18 26.36 32.85
C LEU A 161 13.12 26.01 34.01
N LEU A 162 12.61 26.09 35.24
CA LEU A 162 13.36 25.74 36.46
C LEU A 162 13.74 24.26 36.50
N VAL A 163 12.82 23.38 36.11
CA VAL A 163 13.08 21.92 36.05
C VAL A 163 14.16 21.59 35.03
N ASN A 164 14.18 22.28 33.87
CA ASN A 164 15.20 22.08 32.85
C ASN A 164 16.56 22.71 33.23
N LEU A 165 16.56 23.78 34.03
CA LEU A 165 17.76 24.39 34.60
C LEU A 165 18.42 23.50 35.67
N LEU A 166 17.62 22.81 36.49
CA LEU A 166 18.09 21.88 37.52
C LEU A 166 18.51 20.50 36.98
N LYS A 167 18.05 20.12 35.79
CA LYS A 167 18.44 18.86 35.12
C LYS A 167 19.71 18.97 34.29
N LYS A 168 20.31 20.16 34.22
CA LYS A 168 21.48 20.44 33.41
C LYS A 168 22.73 20.31 34.27
N ASP A 169 23.14 19.05 34.50
CA ASP A 169 24.49 18.63 34.88
C ASP A 169 24.86 17.38 34.08
#